data_AF-A0A397VPH0-F1
#
_entry.id   AF-A0A397VPH0-F1
#
_cell.length_a   1.000
_cell.length_b   1.000
_cell.length_c   1.000
_cell.angle_alpha   90.00
_cell.angle_beta   90.00
_cell.angle_gamma   90.00
#
_symmetry.space_group_name_H-M   'P 1'
#
loop_
_entity.id
_entity.type
_entity.pdbx_description
1 polymer ?
#
loop_
_entity_poly.entity_id
_entity_poly.type
_entity_poly.pdbx_seq_one_letter_code
_entity_poly.pdbx_strand_id
1 'polypeptide(L)'
;MDTGTNKRQNNNSNSEAQKKRRVTLTNKQRYDDTLNNAGNIIDSPVDGLDTLNARKRKLEEEEIAIQKREEQIEKDKRKYALPRILPLGRDRFYNKYYYTDCIGVAVGEKYGTGRIFVETPSTYDLQIMTEKEEQRFNKRRKVEEASFNSDSDNQTRWGYYEDINQVEELRQWLNTKGIRELALSNELTARYQDISLSMNKRQQVIKSPTVDLLIDTSTTIAVTEWKETQTNLKLTLQRRIYGIHAPLRHMIERSIVSKAERLPGLPSSNFGLEILMGEDETID
;
A
#
# COMPACT_ATOMS: atom_id res chain seq x y z
N MET A 1 20.67 1.50 -51.73
CA MET A 1 20.65 1.76 -50.28
C MET A 1 19.18 1.71 -49.89
N ASP A 2 18.66 0.87 -49.00
CA ASP A 2 19.25 0.02 -47.98
C ASP A 2 18.14 -0.99 -47.57
N THR A 3 18.37 -2.31 -47.64
CA THR A 3 17.40 -3.34 -47.21
C THR A 3 18.11 -4.35 -46.31
N GLY A 4 18.32 -3.97 -45.04
CA GLY A 4 19.21 -4.71 -44.15
C GLY A 4 18.87 -4.65 -42.67
N THR A 5 17.60 -4.80 -42.26
CA THR A 5 17.25 -4.67 -40.82
C THR A 5 16.17 -5.62 -40.27
N ASN A 6 15.78 -6.70 -40.96
CA ASN A 6 14.66 -7.55 -40.51
C ASN A 6 15.00 -9.01 -40.10
N LYS A 7 16.28 -9.40 -40.06
CA LYS A 7 16.69 -10.78 -39.66
C LYS A 7 17.14 -10.94 -38.19
N ARG A 8 17.52 -9.86 -37.49
CA ARG A 8 18.07 -9.95 -36.12
C ARG A 8 16.99 -10.04 -35.02
N GLN A 9 15.84 -9.40 -35.19
CA GLN A 9 14.76 -9.44 -34.19
C GLN A 9 14.06 -10.81 -34.14
N ASN A 10 13.89 -11.47 -35.28
CA ASN A 10 13.15 -12.74 -35.36
C ASN A 10 13.92 -13.93 -34.73
N ASN A 11 15.26 -13.88 -34.75
CA ASN A 11 16.11 -14.93 -34.17
C ASN A 11 16.12 -14.91 -32.62
N ASN A 12 15.96 -13.73 -32.00
CA ASN A 12 15.92 -13.61 -30.53
C ASN A 12 14.60 -14.14 -29.96
N SER A 13 13.47 -13.85 -30.60
CA SER A 13 12.15 -14.33 -30.19
C SER A 13 12.05 -15.86 -30.22
N ASN A 14 12.69 -16.50 -31.20
CA ASN A 14 12.68 -17.96 -31.33
C ASN A 14 13.58 -18.64 -30.27
N SER A 15 14.69 -18.02 -29.89
CA SER A 15 15.57 -18.46 -28.79
C SER A 15 14.86 -18.38 -27.42
N GLU A 16 14.12 -17.31 -27.16
CA GLU A 16 13.37 -17.17 -25.90
C GLU A 16 12.19 -18.13 -25.82
N ALA A 17 11.47 -18.36 -26.92
CA ALA A 17 10.39 -19.35 -26.97
C ALA A 17 10.91 -20.77 -26.71
N GLN A 18 12.08 -21.12 -27.24
CA GLN A 18 12.74 -22.41 -26.98
C GLN A 18 13.19 -22.55 -25.52
N LYS A 19 13.74 -21.48 -24.92
CA LYS A 19 14.10 -21.47 -23.48
C LYS A 19 12.88 -21.62 -22.59
N LYS A 20 11.78 -20.90 -22.87
CA LYS A 20 10.51 -21.02 -22.12
C LYS A 20 9.92 -22.42 -22.20
N ARG A 21 9.90 -23.03 -23.40
CA ARG A 21 9.44 -24.43 -23.59
C ARG A 21 10.29 -25.44 -22.80
N ARG A 22 11.62 -25.25 -22.75
CA ARG A 22 12.53 -26.11 -21.98
C ARG A 22 12.29 -26.01 -20.47
N VAL A 23 12.00 -24.82 -19.95
CA VAL A 23 11.64 -24.62 -18.53
C VAL A 23 10.29 -25.25 -18.21
N THR A 24 9.29 -25.13 -19.10
CA THR A 24 7.99 -25.77 -18.86
C THR A 24 8.04 -27.30 -18.92
N LEU A 25 8.85 -27.89 -19.82
CA LEU A 25 9.04 -29.33 -19.92
C LEU A 25 9.76 -29.90 -18.70
N THR A 26 10.78 -29.20 -18.20
CA THR A 26 11.52 -29.61 -16.99
C THR A 26 10.68 -29.49 -15.73
N ASN A 27 9.84 -28.46 -15.60
CA ASN A 27 8.91 -28.34 -14.48
C ASN A 27 7.80 -29.42 -14.52
N LYS A 28 7.31 -29.78 -15.72
CA LYS A 28 6.35 -30.87 -15.88
C LYS A 28 6.95 -32.22 -15.49
N GLN A 29 8.18 -32.51 -15.93
CA GLN A 29 8.91 -33.72 -15.54
C GLN A 29 9.10 -33.82 -14.02
N ARG A 30 9.47 -32.71 -13.36
CA ARG A 30 9.58 -32.67 -11.88
C ARG A 30 8.26 -32.94 -11.17
N TYR A 31 7.14 -32.48 -11.73
CA TYR A 31 5.81 -32.75 -11.19
C TYR A 31 5.43 -34.24 -11.35
N ASP A 32 5.65 -34.80 -12.54
CA ASP A 32 5.36 -36.22 -12.82
C ASP A 32 6.23 -37.16 -11.96
N ASP A 33 7.51 -36.81 -11.73
CA ASP A 33 8.42 -37.54 -10.83
C ASP A 33 7.95 -37.52 -9.37
N THR A 34 7.37 -36.40 -8.90
CA THR A 34 6.82 -36.30 -7.54
C THR A 34 5.58 -37.16 -7.35
N LEU A 35 4.75 -37.32 -8.37
CA LEU A 35 3.56 -38.18 -8.34
C LEU A 35 3.94 -39.66 -8.35
N ASN A 36 4.93 -40.05 -9.16
CA ASN A 36 5.41 -41.43 -9.22
C ASN A 36 6.10 -41.86 -7.92
N ASN A 37 6.79 -40.94 -7.23
CA ASN A 37 7.42 -41.22 -5.95
C ASN A 37 6.39 -41.28 -4.79
N ALA A 38 5.28 -40.54 -4.88
CA ALA A 38 4.19 -40.59 -3.90
C ALA A 38 3.40 -41.93 -3.93
N GLY A 39 3.32 -42.59 -5.10
CA GLY A 39 2.64 -43.88 -5.25
C GLY A 39 3.40 -45.08 -4.67
N ASN A 40 4.71 -44.94 -4.40
CA ASN A 40 5.59 -46.05 -4.02
C ASN A 40 5.77 -46.24 -2.49
N ILE A 41 4.99 -45.53 -1.66
CA ILE A 41 5.15 -45.48 -0.19
C ILE A 41 4.11 -46.38 0.55
N ILE A 42 3.24 -47.12 -0.16
CA ILE A 42 2.05 -47.72 0.45
C ILE A 42 2.25 -49.14 1.05
N ASP A 43 3.36 -49.83 0.78
CA ASP A 43 3.55 -51.22 1.25
C ASP A 43 4.64 -51.38 2.35
N SER A 44 4.35 -50.97 3.60
CA SER A 44 4.89 -51.64 4.81
C SER A 44 4.17 -51.19 6.09
N PRO A 45 3.73 -52.10 6.99
CA PRO A 45 2.96 -51.72 8.17
C PRO A 45 3.83 -51.50 9.41
N VAL A 46 3.54 -50.42 10.15
CA VAL A 46 3.95 -50.06 11.54
C VAL A 46 5.06 -49.00 11.71
N ASP A 47 6.00 -48.80 10.79
CA ASP A 47 6.99 -47.67 10.83
C ASP A 47 6.49 -46.40 10.11
N GLY A 48 5.31 -46.49 9.50
CA GLY A 48 4.68 -45.44 8.69
C GLY A 48 4.07 -44.29 9.49
N LEU A 49 3.62 -44.51 10.73
CA LEU A 49 2.86 -43.49 11.46
C LEU A 49 3.75 -42.37 12.01
N ASP A 50 4.90 -42.73 12.61
CA ASP A 50 5.87 -41.75 13.12
C ASP A 50 6.56 -41.00 11.98
N THR A 51 6.81 -41.67 10.85
CA THR A 51 7.32 -41.04 9.63
C THR A 51 6.28 -40.12 8.97
N LEU A 52 4.99 -40.48 8.99
CA LEU A 52 3.89 -39.61 8.56
C LEU A 52 3.69 -38.42 9.50
N ASN A 53 3.81 -38.59 10.82
CA ASN A 53 3.70 -37.50 11.79
C ASN A 53 4.89 -36.53 11.67
N ALA A 54 6.10 -37.05 11.48
CA ALA A 54 7.28 -36.23 11.18
C ALA A 54 7.13 -35.48 9.83
N ARG A 55 6.53 -36.12 8.82
CA ARG A 55 6.21 -35.47 7.54
C ARG A 55 5.14 -34.40 7.68
N LYS A 56 4.08 -34.64 8.45
CA LYS A 56 3.05 -33.64 8.77
C LYS A 56 3.66 -32.43 9.47
N ARG A 57 4.50 -32.63 10.48
CA ARG A 57 5.18 -31.53 11.17
C ARG A 57 6.09 -30.71 10.25
N LYS A 58 6.84 -31.37 9.34
CA LYS A 58 7.63 -30.65 8.33
C LYS A 58 6.74 -29.83 7.39
N LEU A 59 5.60 -30.39 6.96
CA LEU A 59 4.64 -29.68 6.13
C LEU A 59 4.01 -28.50 6.87
N GLU A 60 3.70 -28.63 8.16
CA GLU A 60 3.22 -27.53 9.02
C GLU A 60 4.28 -26.43 9.17
N GLU A 61 5.54 -26.80 9.39
CA GLU A 61 6.66 -25.84 9.46
C GLU A 61 6.87 -25.11 8.12
N GLU A 62 6.77 -25.82 7.00
CA GLU A 62 6.81 -25.24 5.64
C GLU A 62 5.61 -24.32 5.39
N GLU A 63 4.40 -24.70 5.81
CA GLU A 63 3.19 -23.88 5.70
C GLU A 63 3.33 -22.57 6.47
N ILE A 64 3.83 -22.62 7.72
CA ILE A 64 4.12 -21.42 8.52
C ILE A 64 5.18 -20.55 7.83
N ALA A 65 6.23 -21.15 7.25
CA ALA A 65 7.28 -20.41 6.56
C ALA A 65 6.75 -19.72 5.29
N ILE A 66 5.90 -20.40 4.53
CA ILE A 66 5.20 -19.84 3.36
C ILE A 66 4.29 -18.71 3.80
N GLN A 67 3.48 -18.88 4.84
CA GLN A 67 2.55 -17.86 5.32
C GLN A 67 3.28 -16.59 5.77
N LYS A 68 4.41 -16.72 6.49
CA LYS A 68 5.27 -15.57 6.84
C LYS A 68 5.85 -14.88 5.60
N ARG A 69 6.23 -15.65 4.59
CA ARG A 69 6.76 -15.11 3.33
C ARG A 69 5.67 -14.38 2.55
N GLU A 70 4.45 -14.91 2.52
CA GLU A 70 3.30 -14.26 1.89
C GLU A 70 2.96 -12.95 2.59
N GLU A 71 2.89 -12.93 3.92
CA GLU A 71 2.68 -11.70 4.70
C GLU A 71 3.74 -10.64 4.39
N GLN A 72 5.02 -11.05 4.28
CA GLN A 72 6.11 -10.15 3.90
C GLN A 72 5.95 -9.64 2.47
N ILE A 73 5.56 -10.48 1.52
CA ILE A 73 5.29 -10.08 0.13
C ILE A 73 4.14 -9.08 0.08
N GLU A 74 3.08 -9.27 0.86
CA GLU A 74 1.98 -8.33 0.93
C GLU A 74 2.40 -6.97 1.51
N LYS A 75 3.21 -6.97 2.57
CA LYS A 75 3.81 -5.74 3.13
C LYS A 75 4.67 -5.03 2.08
N ASP A 76 5.49 -5.77 1.33
CA ASP A 76 6.32 -5.22 0.27
C ASP A 76 5.48 -4.69 -0.90
N LYS A 77 4.42 -5.39 -1.32
CA LYS A 77 3.48 -4.89 -2.35
C LYS A 77 2.90 -3.54 -1.96
N ARG A 78 2.50 -3.35 -0.69
CA ARG A 78 2.02 -2.06 -0.17
C ARG A 78 3.12 -1.00 -0.19
N LYS A 79 4.29 -1.36 0.31
CA LYS A 79 5.48 -0.50 0.35
C LYS A 79 5.88 0.04 -1.01
N TYR A 80 5.82 -0.80 -2.05
CA TYR A 80 6.24 -0.46 -3.41
C TYR A 80 5.10 -0.03 -4.34
N ALA A 81 3.89 0.22 -3.83
CA ALA A 81 2.73 0.63 -4.63
C ALA A 81 2.79 2.07 -5.19
N LEU A 82 3.94 2.75 -5.14
CA LEU A 82 4.14 4.11 -5.65
C LEU A 82 4.07 4.10 -7.18
N PRO A 83 3.19 4.82 -7.92
CA PRO A 83 2.25 5.92 -7.61
C PRO A 83 0.74 5.55 -7.69
N ARG A 84 0.39 4.28 -7.51
CA ARG A 84 -1.00 3.77 -7.63
C ARG A 84 -1.48 3.20 -6.29
N ILE A 85 -1.76 4.09 -5.35
CA ILE A 85 -2.34 3.73 -4.06
C ILE A 85 -3.78 3.26 -4.29
N LEU A 86 -4.09 2.02 -3.87
CA LEU A 86 -5.44 1.49 -3.94
C LEU A 86 -6.22 1.92 -2.69
N PRO A 87 -7.46 2.41 -2.84
CA PRO A 87 -8.33 2.66 -1.70
C PRO A 87 -8.66 1.33 -1.00
N LEU A 88 -8.78 1.36 0.32
CA LEU A 88 -9.31 0.27 1.15
C LEU A 88 -10.73 -0.12 0.73
N GLY A 89 -11.53 0.88 0.39
CA GLY A 89 -12.93 0.68 0.05
C GLY A 89 -13.69 2.00 -0.01
N ARG A 90 -15.02 1.87 -0.11
CA ARG A 90 -15.95 3.00 -0.19
C ARG A 90 -17.07 2.81 0.82
N ASP A 91 -17.57 3.90 1.40
CA ASP A 91 -18.76 3.86 2.24
C ASP A 91 -20.05 4.11 1.44
N ARG A 92 -21.21 4.18 2.11
CA ARG A 92 -22.52 4.53 1.53
C ARG A 92 -22.53 5.89 0.83
N PHE A 93 -21.73 6.84 1.29
CA PHE A 93 -21.60 8.19 0.75
C PHE A 93 -20.52 8.31 -0.33
N TYR A 94 -20.00 7.19 -0.83
CA TYR A 94 -18.94 7.16 -1.85
C TYR A 94 -17.63 7.81 -1.39
N ASN A 95 -17.47 8.04 -0.09
CA ASN A 95 -16.17 8.45 0.46
C ASN A 95 -15.18 7.31 0.28
N LYS A 96 -13.97 7.64 -0.18
CA LYS A 96 -12.92 6.68 -0.45
C LYS A 96 -11.94 6.69 0.71
N TYR A 97 -11.63 5.51 1.23
CA TYR A 97 -10.74 5.36 2.39
C TYR A 97 -9.38 4.88 1.89
N TYR A 98 -8.31 5.51 2.35
CA TYR A 98 -6.94 5.20 1.97
C TYR A 98 -6.13 4.91 3.22
N TYR A 99 -5.41 3.80 3.19
CA TYR A 99 -4.41 3.48 4.21
C TYR A 99 -3.09 3.24 3.51
N THR A 100 -2.20 4.21 3.66
CA THR A 100 -0.87 4.25 3.07
C THR A 100 0.14 3.67 4.04
N ASP A 101 0.02 2.37 4.28
CA ASP A 101 1.02 1.68 5.08
C ASP A 101 2.35 1.63 4.33
N CYS A 102 3.44 1.87 5.06
CA CYS A 102 4.81 1.64 4.61
C CYS A 102 5.33 2.52 3.46
N ILE A 103 4.57 3.49 2.95
CA ILE A 103 5.12 4.53 2.06
C ILE A 103 6.12 5.36 2.89
N GLY A 104 7.38 5.44 2.45
CA GLY A 104 8.45 6.16 3.17
C GLY A 104 9.20 5.36 4.24
N VAL A 105 8.66 4.23 4.73
CA VAL A 105 9.27 3.35 5.76
C VAL A 105 10.57 2.67 5.31
N ALA A 106 10.93 2.82 4.04
CA ALA A 106 12.17 2.34 3.44
C ALA A 106 13.45 2.74 4.18
N VAL A 107 13.42 3.81 4.97
CA VAL A 107 14.65 4.47 5.42
C VAL A 107 14.61 4.93 6.88
N GLY A 108 14.15 4.02 7.75
CA GLY A 108 14.30 4.13 9.20
C GLY A 108 13.16 4.79 9.96
N GLU A 109 12.14 5.28 9.27
CA GLU A 109 10.88 5.69 9.90
C GLU A 109 10.10 4.44 10.28
N LYS A 110 9.85 4.27 11.59
CA LYS A 110 9.32 3.02 12.17
C LYS A 110 7.83 2.80 11.90
N TYR A 111 7.15 3.83 11.41
CA TYR A 111 5.74 3.90 11.08
C TYR A 111 5.61 4.66 9.76
N GLY A 112 4.68 4.25 8.89
CA GLY A 112 4.34 5.03 7.69
C GLY A 112 3.57 6.29 8.07
N THR A 113 2.45 6.58 7.41
CA THR A 113 1.60 7.71 7.83
C THR A 113 0.94 7.46 9.20
N GLY A 114 0.65 6.21 9.54
CA GLY A 114 -0.11 5.90 10.76
C GLY A 114 -1.46 6.61 10.81
N ARG A 115 -2.06 6.90 9.66
CA ARG A 115 -3.35 7.57 9.50
C ARG A 115 -4.18 6.86 8.42
N ILE A 116 -5.50 6.90 8.56
CA ILE A 116 -6.43 6.56 7.48
C ILE A 116 -6.95 7.85 6.89
N PHE A 117 -6.77 8.05 5.60
CA PHE A 117 -7.27 9.22 4.90
C PHE A 117 -8.64 8.93 4.28
N VAL A 118 -9.50 9.93 4.28
CA VAL A 118 -10.84 9.89 3.72
C VAL A 118 -10.93 10.96 2.66
N GLU A 119 -11.26 10.57 1.44
CA GLU A 119 -11.53 11.47 0.33
C GLU A 119 -13.04 11.51 0.10
N THR A 120 -13.65 12.69 0.16
CA THR A 120 -15.07 12.84 -0.20
C THR A 120 -15.29 12.49 -1.68
N PRO A 121 -16.50 12.06 -2.09
CA PRO A 121 -16.78 11.77 -3.49
C PRO A 121 -16.46 12.98 -4.38
N SER A 122 -15.68 12.75 -5.43
CA SER A 122 -15.44 13.75 -6.46
C SER A 122 -16.68 13.91 -7.34
N THR A 123 -16.79 15.02 -8.08
CA THR A 123 -17.85 15.23 -9.07
C THR A 123 -17.99 14.06 -10.04
N TYR A 124 -16.86 13.50 -10.47
CA TYR A 124 -16.83 12.34 -11.35
C TYR A 124 -17.41 11.08 -10.67
N ASP A 125 -17.08 10.84 -9.40
CA ASP A 125 -17.63 9.71 -8.65
C ASP A 125 -19.16 9.81 -8.50
N LEU A 126 -19.67 11.04 -8.33
CA LEU A 126 -21.11 11.31 -8.28
C LEU A 126 -21.78 11.09 -9.65
N GLN A 127 -21.12 11.44 -10.75
CA GLN A 127 -21.69 11.31 -12.10
C GLN A 127 -21.81 9.85 -12.57
N ILE A 128 -20.97 8.95 -12.06
CA ILE A 128 -21.02 7.51 -12.39
C ILE A 128 -22.18 6.79 -11.67
N MET A 129 -22.79 7.45 -10.69
CA MET A 129 -23.87 6.90 -9.89
C MET A 129 -25.14 6.72 -10.72
N THR A 130 -25.84 5.60 -10.53
CA THR A 130 -27.14 5.44 -11.19
C THR A 130 -28.17 6.38 -10.57
N GLU A 131 -29.15 6.84 -11.35
CA GLU A 131 -30.20 7.76 -10.89
C GLU A 131 -30.94 7.24 -9.64
N LYS A 132 -31.17 5.93 -9.56
CA LYS A 132 -31.78 5.28 -8.38
C LYS A 132 -30.88 5.34 -7.14
N GLU A 133 -29.58 5.23 -7.33
CA GLU A 133 -28.61 5.34 -6.25
C GLU A 133 -28.51 6.80 -5.79
N GLU A 134 -28.41 7.74 -6.73
CA GLU A 134 -28.34 9.18 -6.45
C GLU A 134 -29.53 9.65 -5.62
N GLN A 135 -30.75 9.21 -5.94
CA GLN A 135 -31.94 9.50 -5.14
C GLN A 135 -31.86 8.96 -3.71
N ARG A 136 -31.39 7.72 -3.52
CA ARG A 136 -31.22 7.13 -2.18
C ARG A 136 -30.15 7.87 -1.38
N PHE A 137 -29.08 8.23 -2.05
CA PHE A 137 -27.95 8.97 -1.52
C PHE A 137 -28.37 10.37 -1.07
N ASN A 138 -29.01 11.15 -1.93
CA ASN A 138 -29.53 12.48 -1.58
C ASN A 138 -30.56 12.42 -0.45
N LYS A 139 -31.43 11.39 -0.42
CA LYS A 139 -32.40 11.20 0.66
C LYS A 139 -31.73 10.92 2.00
N ARG A 140 -30.69 10.08 2.04
CA ARG A 140 -29.98 9.72 3.28
C ARG A 140 -29.03 10.82 3.73
N ARG A 141 -28.32 11.46 2.80
CA ARG A 141 -27.46 12.62 3.08
C ARG A 141 -28.23 13.71 3.82
N LYS A 142 -29.45 14.02 3.36
CA LYS A 142 -30.33 14.99 4.04
C LYS A 142 -30.73 14.61 5.47
N VAL A 143 -30.59 13.34 5.86
CA VAL A 143 -30.94 12.84 7.20
C VAL A 143 -29.68 12.70 8.07
N GLU A 144 -28.60 12.16 7.51
CA GLU A 144 -27.38 11.79 8.23
C GLU A 144 -26.31 12.91 8.22
N GLU A 145 -26.18 13.67 7.13
CA GLU A 145 -25.16 14.74 6.97
C GLU A 145 -25.76 16.16 7.08
N ALA A 146 -27.02 16.29 7.52
CA ALA A 146 -27.75 17.58 7.61
C ALA A 146 -27.05 18.68 8.44
N SER A 147 -26.05 18.31 9.23
CA SER A 147 -25.25 19.22 10.06
C SER A 147 -24.01 19.78 9.36
N PHE A 148 -23.63 19.25 8.20
CA PHE A 148 -22.51 19.73 7.41
C PHE A 148 -23.05 20.59 6.25
N ASN A 149 -22.81 21.90 6.30
CA ASN A 149 -23.11 22.79 5.19
C ASN A 149 -22.36 22.29 3.95
N SER A 150 -23.08 21.76 2.96
CA SER A 150 -22.50 21.49 1.65
C SER A 150 -22.25 22.85 1.01
N ASP A 151 -21.06 23.41 1.21
CA ASP A 151 -20.63 24.54 0.39
C ASP A 151 -20.77 24.13 -1.08
N SER A 152 -21.27 25.06 -1.88
CA SER A 152 -21.60 24.93 -3.30
C SER A 152 -20.41 24.55 -4.19
N ASP A 153 -19.20 24.55 -3.65
CA ASP A 153 -18.03 24.07 -4.36
C ASP A 153 -17.96 22.55 -4.24
N ASN A 154 -18.28 21.92 -5.36
CA ASN A 154 -18.14 20.50 -5.67
C ASN A 154 -16.67 19.98 -5.57
N GLN A 155 -15.86 20.60 -4.71
CA GLN A 155 -14.46 20.30 -4.50
C GLN A 155 -14.31 19.10 -3.57
N THR A 156 -13.48 18.16 -4.01
CA THR A 156 -13.05 17.04 -3.18
C THR A 156 -12.32 17.56 -1.94
N ARG A 157 -12.77 17.14 -0.76
CA ARG A 157 -12.14 17.40 0.54
C ARG A 157 -11.50 16.14 1.09
N TRP A 158 -10.46 16.33 1.88
CA TRP A 158 -9.78 15.26 2.59
C TRP A 158 -10.04 15.35 4.10
N GLY A 159 -10.11 14.20 4.73
CA GLY A 159 -10.12 14.05 6.19
C GLY A 159 -9.21 12.90 6.60
N TYR A 160 -8.99 12.74 7.91
CA TYR A 160 -8.14 11.67 8.41
C TYR A 160 -8.62 11.13 9.76
N TYR A 161 -8.27 9.86 10.03
CA TYR A 161 -8.34 9.23 11.34
C TYR A 161 -6.93 8.97 11.87
N GLU A 162 -6.71 9.34 13.12
CA GLU A 162 -5.40 9.27 13.78
C GLU A 162 -5.38 8.28 14.95
N ASP A 163 -6.53 8.05 15.57
CA ASP A 163 -6.65 7.22 16.77
C ASP A 163 -7.39 5.92 16.50
N ILE A 164 -7.01 4.88 17.23
CA ILE A 164 -7.60 3.55 17.09
C ILE A 164 -9.07 3.53 17.52
N ASN A 165 -9.44 4.36 18.50
CA ASN A 165 -10.82 4.47 18.96
C ASN A 165 -11.72 5.03 17.84
N GLN A 166 -11.21 5.98 17.04
CA GLN A 166 -11.93 6.51 15.89
C GLN A 166 -12.11 5.45 14.81
N VAL A 167 -11.12 4.57 14.61
CA VAL A 167 -11.22 3.45 13.66
C VAL A 167 -12.27 2.43 14.12
N GLU A 168 -12.37 2.15 15.41
CA GLU A 168 -13.43 1.29 15.97
C GLU A 168 -14.81 1.92 15.81
N GLU A 169 -14.95 3.23 16.06
CA GLU A 169 -16.19 3.96 15.83
C GLU A 169 -16.59 3.90 14.35
N LEU A 170 -15.64 4.12 13.43
CA LEU A 170 -15.85 3.97 11.99
C LEU A 170 -16.35 2.55 11.67
N ARG A 171 -15.73 1.52 12.23
CA ARG A 171 -16.11 0.13 12.00
C ARG A 171 -17.54 -0.18 12.50
N GLN A 172 -17.95 0.42 13.61
CA GLN A 172 -19.32 0.29 14.14
C GLN A 172 -20.34 1.09 13.32
N TRP A 173 -19.93 2.23 12.76
CA TRP A 173 -20.76 3.08 11.92
C TRP A 173 -21.03 2.48 10.53
N LEU A 174 -20.12 1.65 10.01
CA LEU A 174 -20.29 0.93 8.75
C LEU A 174 -21.41 -0.11 8.83
N ASN A 175 -22.31 -0.14 7.83
CA ASN A 175 -23.41 -1.08 7.75
C ASN A 175 -23.03 -2.28 6.87
N THR A 176 -22.74 -3.40 7.53
CA THR A 176 -22.33 -4.67 6.90
C THR A 176 -23.37 -5.31 5.97
N LYS A 177 -24.61 -4.80 5.93
CA LYS A 177 -25.63 -5.25 4.96
C LYS A 177 -25.34 -4.77 3.53
N GLY A 178 -24.57 -3.70 3.35
CA GLY A 178 -24.21 -3.15 2.04
C GLY A 178 -22.93 -3.76 1.49
N ILE A 179 -22.88 -4.05 0.18
CA ILE A 179 -21.70 -4.64 -0.48
C ILE A 179 -20.44 -3.78 -0.30
N ARG A 180 -20.56 -2.46 -0.49
CA ARG A 180 -19.45 -1.50 -0.39
C ARG A 180 -18.86 -1.46 1.03
N GLU A 181 -19.73 -1.28 2.01
CA GLU A 181 -19.33 -1.16 3.42
C GLU A 181 -18.89 -2.48 4.02
N LEU A 182 -19.45 -3.60 3.56
CA LEU A 182 -18.97 -4.93 3.92
C LEU A 182 -17.53 -5.16 3.42
N ALA A 183 -17.25 -4.79 2.16
CA ALA A 183 -15.90 -4.87 1.61
C ALA A 183 -14.93 -4.00 2.40
N LEU A 184 -15.29 -2.74 2.69
CA LEU A 184 -14.48 -1.83 3.50
C LEU A 184 -14.26 -2.37 4.93
N SER A 185 -15.31 -2.88 5.58
CA SER A 185 -15.23 -3.45 6.94
C SER A 185 -14.34 -4.70 6.98
N ASN A 186 -14.40 -5.55 5.96
CA ASN A 186 -13.53 -6.73 5.85
C ASN A 186 -12.07 -6.32 5.67
N GLU A 187 -11.80 -5.34 4.81
CA GLU A 187 -10.45 -4.80 4.61
C GLU A 187 -9.89 -4.12 5.87
N LEU A 188 -10.71 -3.33 6.58
CA LEU A 188 -10.34 -2.74 7.87
C LEU A 188 -10.04 -3.80 8.92
N THR A 189 -10.84 -4.87 8.99
CA THR A 189 -10.62 -5.97 9.94
C THR A 189 -9.34 -6.73 9.61
N ALA A 190 -9.10 -7.03 8.33
CA ALA A 190 -7.89 -7.73 7.89
C ALA A 190 -6.62 -6.92 8.21
N ARG A 191 -6.69 -5.60 8.09
CA ARG A 191 -5.54 -4.69 8.28
C ARG A 191 -5.47 -4.07 9.67
N TYR A 192 -6.38 -4.42 10.57
CA TYR A 192 -6.51 -3.79 11.88
C TYR A 192 -5.21 -3.84 12.70
N GLN A 193 -4.53 -4.99 12.68
CA GLN A 193 -3.26 -5.16 13.41
C GLN A 193 -2.19 -4.19 12.89
N ASP A 194 -2.01 -4.12 11.57
CA ASP A 194 -1.05 -3.20 10.95
C ASP A 194 -1.38 -1.72 11.23
N ILE A 195 -2.66 -1.34 11.10
CA ILE A 195 -3.18 0.01 11.39
C ILE A 195 -2.94 0.39 12.84
N SER A 196 -3.27 -0.52 13.78
CA SER A 196 -3.09 -0.29 15.20
C SER A 196 -1.62 -0.07 15.56
N LEU A 197 -0.72 -0.84 14.97
CA LEU A 197 0.70 -0.74 15.21
C LEU A 197 1.27 0.56 14.64
N SER A 198 0.85 0.97 13.45
CA SER A 198 1.34 2.19 12.80
C SER A 198 0.85 3.46 13.52
N MET A 199 -0.45 3.53 13.88
CA MET A 199 -1.04 4.63 14.66
C MET A 199 -0.37 4.77 16.04
N ASN A 200 -0.23 3.67 16.78
CA ASN A 200 0.40 3.70 18.11
C ASN A 200 1.86 4.16 18.06
N LYS A 201 2.63 3.72 17.06
CA LYS A 201 4.01 4.17 16.87
C LYS A 201 4.09 5.66 16.54
N ARG A 202 3.19 6.18 15.69
CA ARG A 202 3.12 7.63 15.41
C ARG A 202 2.83 8.41 16.67
N GLN A 203 1.83 7.99 17.44
CA GLN A 203 1.48 8.60 18.72
C GLN A 203 2.65 8.57 19.72
N GLN A 204 3.43 7.48 19.75
CA GLN A 204 4.64 7.41 20.57
C GLN A 204 5.70 8.41 20.13
N VAL A 205 5.91 8.61 18.83
CA VAL A 205 6.91 9.57 18.34
C VAL A 205 6.46 11.01 18.55
N ILE A 206 5.19 11.33 18.32
CA ILE A 206 4.64 12.66 18.63
C ILE A 206 4.76 12.97 20.12
N LYS A 207 4.47 12.00 21.00
CA LYS A 207 4.58 12.17 22.46
C LYS A 207 6.02 12.17 22.97
N SER A 208 6.95 11.58 22.21
CA SER A 208 8.38 11.62 22.50
C SER A 208 8.90 13.02 22.12
N PRO A 209 9.26 13.87 23.09
CA PRO A 209 9.81 15.19 22.78
C PRO A 209 11.28 14.99 22.42
N THR A 210 11.55 14.41 21.27
CA THR A 210 12.93 14.32 20.77
C THR A 210 13.00 15.19 19.53
N VAL A 211 13.54 16.39 19.73
CA VAL A 211 14.09 17.38 18.76
C VAL A 211 13.20 18.43 18.06
N ASP A 212 12.16 18.97 18.70
CA ASP A 212 11.51 20.22 18.24
C ASP A 212 11.92 21.49 19.01
N LEU A 213 13.08 21.46 19.68
CA LEU A 213 13.61 22.66 20.31
C LEU A 213 14.32 23.54 19.27
N LEU A 214 13.61 24.64 18.96
CA LEU A 214 14.05 25.88 18.35
C LEU A 214 14.17 25.84 16.82
N ILE A 215 13.31 26.60 16.14
CA ILE A 215 13.74 27.71 15.27
C ILE A 215 12.53 28.63 15.04
N ASP A 216 12.69 29.85 15.55
CA ASP A 216 11.77 30.96 15.39
C ASP A 216 11.85 31.50 13.95
N THR A 217 10.70 31.95 13.46
CA THR A 217 10.44 32.26 12.06
C THR A 217 11.09 33.57 11.61
N SER A 218 11.96 33.50 10.60
CA SER A 218 12.16 34.65 9.71
C SER A 218 12.51 34.23 8.28
N THR A 219 11.60 34.55 7.35
CA THR A 219 11.70 34.55 5.88
C THR A 219 11.74 33.21 5.13
N THR A 220 10.93 33.14 4.07
CA THR A 220 10.65 31.99 3.19
C THR A 220 11.89 31.37 2.55
N ILE A 221 12.96 32.15 2.35
CA ILE A 221 14.25 31.70 1.81
C ILE A 221 15.00 30.85 2.85
N ALA A 222 14.95 31.24 4.12
CA ALA A 222 15.52 30.44 5.21
C ALA A 222 14.76 29.13 5.42
N VAL A 223 13.44 29.10 5.18
CA VAL A 223 12.62 27.88 5.30
C VAL A 223 12.99 26.85 4.23
N THR A 224 13.21 27.26 2.97
CA THR A 224 13.60 26.33 1.90
C THR A 224 15.01 25.76 2.14
N GLU A 225 15.97 26.61 2.51
CA GLU A 225 17.34 26.17 2.84
C GLU A 225 17.34 25.27 4.08
N TRP A 226 16.48 25.56 5.06
CA TRP A 226 16.32 24.74 6.25
C TRP A 226 15.72 23.37 5.92
N LYS A 227 14.67 23.29 5.08
CA LYS A 227 14.09 22.02 4.63
C LYS A 227 15.10 21.16 3.87
N GLU A 228 15.91 21.76 3.00
CA GLU A 228 17.01 21.07 2.32
C GLU A 228 18.07 20.59 3.32
N THR A 229 18.41 21.40 4.31
CA THR A 229 19.38 21.05 5.36
C THR A 229 18.88 19.89 6.23
N GLN A 230 17.61 19.90 6.63
CA GLN A 230 16.94 18.81 7.33
C GLN A 230 16.94 17.53 6.50
N THR A 231 16.61 17.65 5.20
CA THR A 231 16.64 16.53 4.26
C THR A 231 18.06 15.95 4.13
N ASN A 232 19.07 16.80 3.96
CA ASN A 232 20.47 16.38 3.83
C ASN A 232 20.98 15.71 5.11
N LEU A 233 20.59 16.22 6.28
CA LEU A 233 20.88 15.59 7.56
C LEU A 233 20.22 14.21 7.66
N LYS A 234 18.92 14.11 7.33
CA LYS A 234 18.16 12.85 7.30
C LYS A 234 18.84 11.82 6.39
N LEU A 235 19.17 12.19 5.14
CA LEU A 235 19.87 11.31 4.20
C LEU A 235 21.26 10.89 4.70
N THR A 236 21.99 11.80 5.36
CA THR A 236 23.30 11.52 5.94
C THR A 236 23.20 10.53 7.11
N LEU A 237 22.23 10.72 8.01
CA LEU A 237 21.96 9.80 9.11
C LEU A 237 21.57 8.42 8.58
N GLN A 238 20.67 8.37 7.59
CA GLN A 238 20.25 7.14 6.93
C GLN A 238 21.43 6.39 6.31
N ARG A 239 22.35 7.10 5.64
CA ARG A 239 23.59 6.54 5.11
C ARG A 239 24.44 5.90 6.21
N ARG A 240 24.53 6.52 7.38
CA ARG A 240 25.34 6.03 8.51
C ARG A 240 24.71 4.81 9.20
N ILE A 241 23.39 4.82 9.39
CA ILE A 241 22.66 3.77 10.12
C ILE A 241 22.41 2.55 9.24
N TYR A 242 21.94 2.76 8.01
CA TYR A 242 21.48 1.69 7.13
C TYR A 242 22.43 1.43 5.94
N GLY A 243 23.41 2.30 5.71
CA GLY A 243 24.34 2.18 4.59
C GLY A 243 23.92 2.97 3.34
N ILE A 244 24.72 2.91 2.28
CA ILE A 244 24.57 3.78 1.10
C ILE A 244 23.28 3.55 0.29
N HIS A 245 22.69 2.37 0.38
CA HIS A 245 21.49 2.02 -0.38
C HIS A 245 20.25 2.77 0.11
N ALA A 246 20.20 3.13 1.39
CA ALA A 246 19.09 3.81 2.04
C ALA A 246 18.79 5.21 1.45
N PRO A 247 19.75 6.16 1.40
CA PRO A 247 19.52 7.47 0.80
C PRO A 247 19.26 7.40 -0.71
N LEU A 248 19.96 6.51 -1.42
CA LEU A 248 19.75 6.30 -2.87
C LEU A 248 18.32 5.87 -3.14
N ARG A 249 17.81 4.92 -2.35
CA ARG A 249 16.43 4.47 -2.45
C ARG A 249 15.45 5.61 -2.17
N HIS A 250 15.66 6.39 -1.11
CA HIS A 250 14.79 7.53 -0.78
C HIS A 250 14.70 8.53 -1.94
N MET A 251 15.85 8.86 -2.52
CA MET A 251 15.95 9.75 -3.68
C MET A 251 15.23 9.17 -4.91
N ILE A 252 15.41 7.88 -5.18
CA ILE A 252 14.75 7.20 -6.29
C ILE A 252 13.22 7.20 -6.09
N GLU A 253 12.74 6.86 -4.90
CA GLU A 253 11.30 6.88 -4.58
C GLU A 253 10.70 8.27 -4.77
N ARG A 254 11.34 9.32 -4.23
CA ARG A 254 10.92 10.71 -4.45
C ARG A 254 10.91 11.08 -5.94
N SER A 255 11.92 10.66 -6.70
CA SER A 255 12.00 10.96 -8.14
C SER A 255 10.91 10.26 -8.96
N ILE A 256 10.55 9.02 -8.60
CA ILE A 256 9.49 8.25 -9.27
C ILE A 256 8.14 8.90 -8.99
N VAL A 257 7.88 9.24 -7.72
CA VAL A 257 6.61 9.85 -7.31
C VAL A 257 6.47 11.27 -7.87
N SER A 258 7.53 12.07 -7.86
CA SER A 258 7.53 13.42 -8.47
C SER A 258 7.25 13.39 -9.97
N LYS A 259 7.79 12.42 -10.70
CA LYS A 259 7.58 12.27 -12.15
C LYS A 259 6.25 11.61 -12.51
N ALA A 260 5.52 11.07 -11.55
CA ALA A 260 4.20 10.51 -11.75
C ALA A 260 3.16 11.65 -11.88
N GLU A 261 3.36 12.52 -12.87
CA GLU A 261 2.37 13.52 -13.24
C GLU A 261 1.16 12.82 -13.85
N ARG A 262 -0.03 13.31 -13.53
CA ARG A 262 -1.27 12.89 -14.19
C ARG A 262 -1.28 13.43 -15.63
N LEU A 263 -2.41 13.25 -16.32
CA LEU A 263 -2.60 13.76 -17.67
C LEU A 263 -2.11 15.22 -17.81
N PRO A 264 -1.37 15.56 -18.88
CA PRO A 264 -0.82 16.89 -19.06
C PRO A 264 -1.94 17.94 -19.02
N GLY A 265 -1.73 19.02 -18.25
CA GLY A 265 -2.68 20.13 -18.12
C GLY A 265 -3.70 20.01 -16.98
N LEU A 266 -3.67 18.96 -16.17
CA LEU A 266 -4.48 18.85 -14.95
C LEU A 266 -3.64 19.17 -13.71
N PRO A 267 -4.13 19.99 -12.76
CA PRO A 267 -3.47 20.11 -11.46
C PRO A 267 -3.49 18.74 -10.76
N SER A 268 -2.32 18.28 -10.32
CA SER A 268 -2.19 17.04 -9.55
C SER A 268 -1.56 17.34 -8.21
N SER A 269 -2.29 17.11 -7.12
CA SER A 269 -1.71 17.01 -5.78
C SER A 269 -0.90 15.72 -5.71
N ASN A 270 0.37 15.83 -5.32
CA ASN A 270 1.27 14.69 -5.27
C ASN A 270 1.35 14.14 -3.84
N PHE A 271 0.21 13.65 -3.37
CA PHE A 271 0.04 13.13 -2.00
C PHE A 271 1.10 12.09 -1.60
N GLY A 272 1.55 11.26 -2.55
CA GLY A 272 2.64 10.31 -2.30
C GLY A 272 3.97 11.00 -2.01
N LEU A 273 4.23 12.16 -2.61
CA LEU A 273 5.46 12.94 -2.40
C LEU A 273 5.42 13.62 -1.03
N GLU A 274 4.29 14.20 -0.66
CA GLU A 274 4.06 14.82 0.65
C GLU A 274 4.28 13.83 1.80
N ILE A 275 3.77 12.61 1.67
CA ILE A 275 4.04 11.52 2.63
C ILE A 275 5.54 11.21 2.72
N LEU A 276 6.25 11.10 1.58
CA LEU A 276 7.69 10.82 1.59
C LEU A 276 8.52 11.95 2.22
N MET A 277 8.01 13.18 2.14
CA MET A 277 8.62 14.35 2.77
C MET A 277 8.30 14.47 4.26
N GLY A 278 7.29 13.75 4.75
CA GLY A 278 6.76 13.93 6.10
C GLY A 278 5.96 15.23 6.25
N GLU A 279 5.51 15.83 5.15
CA GLU A 279 4.68 17.04 5.13
C GLU A 279 3.19 16.65 5.09
N ASP A 280 2.81 15.51 5.69
CA ASP A 280 1.46 14.95 5.65
C ASP A 280 0.49 15.58 6.68
N GLU A 281 0.87 16.71 7.28
CA GLU A 281 0.10 17.39 8.33
C GLU A 281 -1.00 18.29 7.79
N THR A 282 -0.81 18.85 6.59
CA THR A 282 -1.78 19.72 5.92
C THR A 282 -2.11 19.14 4.55
N ILE A 283 -3.38 18.86 4.29
CA ILE A 283 -3.86 18.40 3.00
C ILE A 283 -4.60 19.57 2.35
N ASP A 284 -3.93 20.29 1.44
CA ASP A 284 -4.50 21.39 0.65
C ASP A 284 -5.14 20.90 -0.67
#